data_AF-A0A2J2HAN5-F1
#
_entry.id   AF-A0A2J2HAN5-F1
#
_cell.length_a   1.000
_cell.length_b   1.000
_cell.length_c   1.000
_cell.angle_alpha   90.00
_cell.angle_beta   90.00
_cell.angle_gamma   90.00
#
_symmetry.space_group_name_H-M   'P 1'
#
loop_
_entity.id
_entity.type
_entity.pdbx_description
1 polymer ?
#
loop_
_entity_poly.entity_id
_entity_poly.type
_entity_poly.pdbx_seq_one_letter_code
_entity_poly.pdbx_strand_id
1 'polypeptide(L)'
;MRLYIAASLAIAIYLLYTLHVNSLGAALSVAEASLALGFGLAVSLVPLVGPVLYAEIVALAQSSTGVVLPPVLYVALSWLSFALSVMSTAFLAMYFLQMGRWAAKRAFRFLLYW
;
A
#
# COMPACT_ATOMS: atom_id res chain seq x y z
N MET A 1 6.71 2.35 8.82
CA MET A 1 7.93 2.65 8.01
C MET A 1 8.44 1.42 7.28
N ARG A 2 8.60 0.27 7.95
CA ARG A 2 9.10 -0.97 7.30
C ARG A 2 8.14 -1.53 6.25
N LEU A 3 6.83 -1.63 6.55
CA LEU A 3 5.81 -1.98 5.56
C LEU A 3 5.86 -1.12 4.30
N TYR A 4 5.98 0.21 4.48
CA TYR A 4 6.07 1.18 3.38
C TYR A 4 7.28 0.91 2.49
N ILE A 5 8.47 0.75 3.09
CA ILE A 5 9.71 0.50 2.35
C ILE A 5 9.63 -0.85 1.63
N ALA A 6 9.18 -1.90 2.33
CA ALA A 6 9.08 -3.25 1.77
C ALA A 6 8.07 -3.31 0.62
N ALA A 7 6.89 -2.69 0.78
CA ALA A 7 5.88 -2.62 -0.26
C ALA A 7 6.36 -1.82 -1.47
N SER A 8 6.95 -0.64 -1.25
CA SER A 8 7.50 0.20 -2.33
C SER A 8 8.58 -0.55 -3.11
N LEU A 9 9.45 -1.28 -2.42
CA LEU A 9 10.56 -2.01 -3.04
C LEU A 9 10.06 -3.24 -3.81
N ALA A 10 9.08 -3.98 -3.27
CA ALA A 10 8.44 -5.10 -3.96
C ALA A 10 7.71 -4.65 -5.24
N ILE A 11 6.99 -3.52 -5.17
CA ILE A 11 6.31 -2.92 -6.33
C ILE A 11 7.34 -2.47 -7.37
N ALA A 12 8.43 -1.83 -6.95
CA ALA A 12 9.49 -1.38 -7.86
C ALA A 12 10.13 -2.55 -8.61
N ILE A 13 10.50 -3.64 -7.90
CA ILE A 13 11.07 -4.84 -8.52
C ILE A 13 10.09 -5.42 -9.55
N TYR A 14 8.81 -5.54 -9.20
CA TYR A 14 7.79 -6.07 -10.10
C TYR A 14 7.61 -5.19 -11.35
N LEU A 15 7.54 -3.87 -11.19
CA LEU A 15 7.36 -2.94 -12.29
C LEU A 15 8.59 -2.88 -13.20
N LEU A 16 9.80 -2.86 -12.65
CA LEU A 16 11.03 -2.93 -13.42
C LEU A 16 11.09 -4.20 -14.28
N TYR A 17 10.70 -5.34 -13.69
CA TYR A 17 10.65 -6.62 -14.38
C TYR A 17 9.58 -6.65 -15.48
N THR A 18 8.36 -6.22 -15.18
CA THR A 18 7.22 -6.32 -16.12
C THR A 18 7.28 -5.30 -17.26
N LEU A 19 7.75 -4.09 -16.99
CA LEU A 19 7.81 -3.00 -17.97
C LEU A 19 9.10 -3.02 -18.81
N HIS A 20 10.01 -3.95 -18.57
CA HIS A 20 11.28 -4.09 -19.32
C HIS A 20 12.03 -2.76 -19.44
N VAL A 21 12.17 -2.06 -18.31
CA VAL A 21 12.69 -0.70 -18.24
C VAL A 21 14.15 -0.67 -18.69
N ASN A 22 14.43 0.07 -19.77
CA ASN A 22 15.75 0.13 -20.42
C ASN A 22 16.36 1.54 -20.45
N SER A 23 15.74 2.52 -19.79
CA SER A 23 16.24 3.90 -19.71
C SER A 23 16.15 4.46 -18.29
N LEU A 24 17.07 5.37 -17.96
CA LEU A 24 17.13 6.04 -16.65
C LEU A 24 15.87 6.84 -16.33
N GLY A 25 15.29 7.53 -17.33
CA GLY A 25 14.06 8.30 -17.17
C GLY A 25 12.87 7.42 -16.78
N ALA A 26 12.68 6.29 -17.47
CA ALA A 26 11.63 5.34 -17.14
C ALA A 26 11.86 4.66 -15.78
N ALA A 27 13.12 4.40 -15.38
CA ALA A 27 13.44 3.86 -14.07
C ALA A 27 13.09 4.83 -12.93
N LEU A 28 13.31 6.13 -13.12
CA LEU A 28 12.91 7.17 -12.17
C LEU A 28 11.38 7.23 -12.01
N SER A 29 10.63 7.26 -13.12
CA SER A 29 9.16 7.26 -13.07
C SER A 29 8.60 6.00 -12.39
N VAL A 30 9.23 4.84 -12.60
CA VAL A 30 8.87 3.59 -11.90
C VAL A 30 9.18 3.67 -10.41
N ALA A 31 10.32 4.26 -10.02
CA ALA A 31 10.65 4.45 -8.61
C ALA A 31 9.63 5.38 -7.93
N GLU A 32 9.29 6.51 -8.56
CA GLU A 32 8.27 7.45 -8.06
C GLU A 32 6.89 6.78 -7.92
N ALA A 33 6.45 6.07 -8.96
CA ALA A 33 5.20 5.33 -8.93
C ALA A 33 5.19 4.30 -7.80
N SER A 34 6.29 3.56 -7.63
CA SER A 34 6.40 2.53 -6.59
C SER A 34 6.36 3.10 -5.17
N LEU A 35 7.01 4.25 -4.96
CA LEU A 35 6.96 4.98 -3.69
C LEU A 35 5.55 5.51 -3.40
N ALA A 36 4.87 6.05 -4.41
CA ALA A 36 3.49 6.53 -4.26
C ALA A 36 2.53 5.37 -3.93
N LEU A 37 2.67 4.23 -4.60
CA LEU A 37 1.83 3.05 -4.36
C LEU A 37 2.11 2.42 -3.00
N GLY A 38 3.37 2.31 -2.60
CA GLY A 38 3.73 1.86 -1.26
C GLY A 38 3.21 2.81 -0.17
N PHE A 39 3.23 4.12 -0.42
CA PHE A 39 2.61 5.11 0.46
C PHE A 39 1.10 4.91 0.53
N GLY A 40 0.44 4.69 -0.61
CA GLY A 40 -0.99 4.37 -0.67
C GLY A 40 -1.36 3.18 0.19
N LEU A 41 -0.56 2.11 0.19
CA LEU A 41 -0.78 0.96 1.07
C LEU A 41 -0.63 1.31 2.55
N ALA A 42 0.32 2.18 2.92
CA ALA A 42 0.41 2.67 4.29
C ALA A 42 -0.82 3.51 4.68
N VAL A 43 -1.33 4.35 3.77
CA VAL A 43 -2.56 5.13 3.97
C VAL A 43 -3.79 4.23 4.07
N SER A 44 -3.78 3.05 3.43
CA SER A 44 -4.90 2.11 3.52
C SER A 44 -5.13 1.55 4.94
N LEU A 45 -4.19 1.77 5.87
CA LEU A 45 -4.37 1.49 7.29
C LEU A 45 -5.38 2.44 7.97
N VAL A 46 -5.76 3.55 7.33
CA VAL A 46 -6.82 4.42 7.82
C VAL A 46 -8.14 3.63 7.84
N PRO A 47 -8.76 3.42 9.02
CA PRO A 47 -9.98 2.64 9.14
C PRO A 47 -11.10 3.19 8.25
N LEU A 48 -11.92 2.29 7.69
CA LEU A 48 -13.10 2.55 6.84
C LEU A 48 -12.79 3.17 5.46
N VAL A 49 -11.84 4.11 5.35
CA VAL A 49 -11.60 4.90 4.13
C VAL A 49 -10.35 4.45 3.36
N GLY A 50 -9.57 3.52 3.92
CA GLY A 50 -8.30 3.06 3.35
C GLY A 50 -8.31 2.72 1.84
N PRO A 51 -9.27 1.91 1.33
CA PRO A 51 -9.30 1.53 -0.09
C PRO A 51 -9.62 2.71 -1.02
N VAL A 52 -10.44 3.64 -0.57
CA VAL A 52 -10.78 4.85 -1.34
C VAL A 52 -9.55 5.74 -1.46
N LEU A 53 -8.86 5.99 -0.34
CA LEU A 53 -7.62 6.77 -0.35
C LEU A 53 -6.53 6.10 -1.20
N TYR A 54 -6.44 4.77 -1.17
CA TYR A 54 -5.52 4.03 -2.02
C TYR A 54 -5.83 4.25 -3.51
N ALA A 55 -7.10 4.16 -3.92
CA ALA A 55 -7.50 4.38 -5.30
C ALA A 55 -7.17 5.80 -5.81
N GLU A 56 -7.39 6.82 -4.98
CA GLU A 56 -7.01 8.22 -5.30
C GLU A 56 -5.50 8.37 -5.49
N ILE A 57 -4.70 7.76 -4.60
CA ILE A 57 -3.23 7.79 -4.69
C ILE A 57 -2.75 7.05 -5.94
N VAL A 58 -3.37 5.93 -6.30
CA VAL A 58 -3.06 5.21 -7.54
C VAL A 58 -3.35 6.08 -8.77
N ALA A 59 -4.52 6.71 -8.83
CA ALA A 59 -4.89 7.59 -9.93
C ALA A 59 -3.93 8.79 -10.05
N LEU A 60 -3.55 9.38 -8.92
CA LEU A 60 -2.57 10.46 -8.88
C LEU A 60 -1.18 9.98 -9.36
N ALA A 61 -0.73 8.80 -8.90
CA ALA A 61 0.56 8.25 -9.29
C ALA A 61 0.63 7.93 -10.79
N GLN A 62 -0.42 7.34 -11.35
CA GLN A 62 -0.48 7.01 -12.78
C GLN A 62 -0.52 8.28 -13.65
N SER A 63 -1.27 9.30 -13.22
CA SER A 63 -1.36 10.57 -13.95
C SER A 63 -0.07 11.39 -13.88
N SER A 64 0.66 11.34 -12.76
CA SER A 64 1.91 12.10 -12.59
C SER A 64 3.12 11.44 -13.24
N THR A 65 3.23 10.11 -13.16
CA THR A 65 4.41 9.36 -13.63
C THR A 65 4.25 8.79 -15.04
N GLY A 66 3.01 8.71 -15.55
CA GLY A 66 2.70 8.02 -16.81
C GLY A 66 2.85 6.49 -16.75
N VAL A 67 3.17 5.92 -15.58
CA VAL A 67 3.35 4.48 -15.40
C VAL A 67 1.99 3.81 -15.20
N VAL A 68 1.53 3.08 -16.21
CA VAL A 68 0.29 2.30 -16.13
C VAL A 68 0.54 1.01 -15.35
N LEU A 69 -0.27 0.75 -14.32
CA LEU A 69 -0.15 -0.49 -13.55
C LEU A 69 -0.60 -1.70 -14.38
N PRO A 70 0.19 -2.79 -14.40
CA PRO A 70 -0.27 -4.06 -14.90
C PRO A 70 -1.54 -4.51 -14.15
N PRO A 71 -2.54 -5.08 -14.84
CA PRO A 71 -3.84 -5.40 -14.24
C PRO A 71 -3.73 -6.37 -13.06
N VAL A 72 -2.81 -7.34 -13.13
CA VAL A 72 -2.56 -8.29 -12.03
C VAL A 72 -2.07 -7.57 -10.78
N LEU A 73 -1.13 -6.62 -10.93
CA LEU A 73 -0.60 -5.85 -9.82
C LEU A 73 -1.67 -4.91 -9.24
N TYR A 74 -2.45 -4.26 -10.10
CA TYR A 74 -3.55 -3.40 -9.67
C TYR A 74 -4.58 -4.18 -8.82
N VAL A 75 -5.01 -5.36 -9.27
CA VAL A 75 -5.97 -6.19 -8.54
C VAL A 75 -5.38 -6.64 -7.20
N ALA A 76 -4.14 -7.13 -7.19
CA ALA A 76 -3.47 -7.59 -5.98
C ALA A 76 -3.35 -6.46 -4.93
N LEU A 77 -2.87 -5.28 -5.33
CA LEU A 77 -2.70 -4.16 -4.42
C LEU A 77 -4.06 -3.60 -3.93
N SER A 78 -5.09 -3.62 -4.77
CA SER A 78 -6.44 -3.23 -4.38
C SER A 78 -6.97 -4.15 -3.29
N TRP A 79 -6.88 -5.47 -3.45
CA TRP A 79 -7.26 -6.42 -2.41
C TRP A 79 -6.44 -6.27 -1.14
N LEU A 80 -5.14 -6.00 -1.27
CA LEU A 80 -4.27 -5.73 -0.12
C LEU A 80 -4.74 -4.50 0.66
N SER A 81 -5.10 -3.41 -0.03
CA SER A 81 -5.62 -2.19 0.61
C SER A 81 -6.92 -2.44 1.38
N PHE A 82 -7.81 -3.29 0.85
CA PHE A 82 -9.01 -3.73 1.54
C PHE A 82 -8.68 -4.54 2.80
N ALA A 83 -7.79 -5.52 2.69
CA ALA A 83 -7.38 -6.34 3.83
C ALA A 83 -6.77 -5.47 4.94
N LEU A 84 -5.89 -4.53 4.59
CA LEU A 84 -5.26 -3.62 5.54
C LEU A 84 -6.27 -2.72 6.25
N SER A 85 -7.25 -2.17 5.53
CA SER A 85 -8.31 -1.36 6.10
C SER A 85 -9.25 -2.16 7.01
N VAL A 86 -9.63 -3.38 6.62
CA VAL A 86 -10.46 -4.26 7.45
C VAL A 86 -9.72 -4.66 8.72
N MET A 87 -8.44 -5.04 8.60
CA MET A 87 -7.60 -5.38 9.76
C MET A 87 -7.45 -4.19 10.70
N SER A 88 -7.13 -3.00 10.18
CA SER A 88 -6.97 -1.81 11.02
C SER A 88 -8.27 -1.44 11.73
N THR A 89 -9.40 -1.51 11.02
CA THR A 89 -10.74 -1.26 11.57
C THR A 89 -11.10 -2.28 12.66
N ALA A 90 -10.85 -3.56 12.42
CA ALA A 90 -11.11 -4.63 13.39
C ALA A 90 -10.26 -4.49 14.65
N PHE A 91 -8.97 -4.17 14.52
CA PHE A 91 -8.10 -3.94 15.68
C PHE A 91 -8.49 -2.71 16.47
N LEU A 92 -8.90 -1.63 15.79
CA LEU A 92 -9.42 -0.44 16.45
C LEU A 92 -10.71 -0.76 17.23
N ALA A 93 -11.64 -1.51 16.62
CA ALA A 93 -12.87 -1.92 17.26
C ALA A 93 -12.62 -2.80 18.50
N MET A 94 -11.75 -3.82 18.39
CA MET A 94 -11.34 -4.64 19.53
C MET A 94 -10.70 -3.82 20.65
N TYR A 95 -9.88 -2.83 20.29
CA TYR A 95 -9.28 -1.93 21.28
C TYR A 95 -10.33 -1.13 22.05
N PHE A 96 -11.35 -0.58 21.37
CA PHE A 96 -12.43 0.18 22.01
C PHE A 96 -13.38 -0.68 22.83
N LEU A 97 -13.70 -1.89 22.36
CA LEU A 97 -14.57 -2.84 23.06
C LEU A 97 -13.87 -3.53 24.26
N GLN A 98 -12.60 -3.21 24.51
CA GLN A 98 -11.73 -3.82 25.53
C GLN A 98 -11.56 -5.35 25.42
N MET A 99 -12.12 -5.98 24.39
CA MET A 99 -11.93 -7.39 24.07
C MET A 99 -10.50 -7.61 23.59
N GLY A 100 -9.69 -8.34 24.36
CA GLY A 100 -8.33 -8.67 23.96
C GLY A 100 -7.45 -7.45 23.70
N ARG A 101 -7.62 -6.36 24.47
CA ARG A 101 -6.93 -5.06 24.30
C ARG A 101 -5.41 -5.20 24.11
N TRP A 102 -4.78 -6.15 24.79
CA TRP A 102 -3.36 -6.44 24.65
C TRP A 102 -3.01 -7.02 23.27
N ALA A 103 -3.81 -7.98 22.78
CA ALA A 103 -3.65 -8.57 21.46
C ALA A 103 -3.90 -7.54 20.35
N ALA A 104 -4.98 -6.75 20.46
CA ALA A 104 -5.29 -5.68 19.51
C ALA A 104 -4.19 -4.62 19.45
N LYS A 105 -3.66 -4.18 20.60
CA LYS A 105 -2.55 -3.22 20.66
C LYS A 105 -1.27 -3.78 20.03
N ARG A 106 -0.98 -5.07 20.24
CA ARG A 106 0.20 -5.74 19.67
C ARG A 106 0.07 -5.93 18.16
N ALA A 107 -1.12 -6.32 17.68
CA ALA A 107 -1.42 -6.47 16.26
C ALA A 107 -1.39 -5.13 15.52
N PHE A 108 -1.94 -4.07 16.11
CA PHE A 108 -1.88 -2.73 15.53
C PHE A 108 -0.45 -2.18 15.46
N ARG A 109 0.35 -2.42 16.50
CA ARG A 109 1.79 -2.12 16.47
C ARG A 109 2.51 -2.92 15.39
N PHE A 110 2.21 -4.21 15.24
CA PHE A 110 2.80 -5.03 14.19
C PHE A 110 2.48 -4.45 12.80
N LEU A 111 1.22 -4.10 12.52
CA LEU A 111 0.82 -3.49 11.26
C LEU A 111 1.50 -2.15 10.95
N LEU A 112 1.81 -1.34 11.96
CA LEU A 112 2.45 -0.03 11.77
C LEU A 112 3.98 -0.11 11.68
N TYR A 113 4.59 -1.05 12.40
CA TYR A 113 6.04 -1.11 12.63
C TYR A 113 6.76 -2.27 11.93
N TRP A 114 6.04 -3.30 11.50
CA TRP A 114 6.58 -4.41 10.73
C TRP A 114 6.45 -4.13 9.23
#